data_AF-A0A0A9WXH6-F1
#
_entry.id   AF-A0A0A9WXH6-F1
#
_cell.length_a   1.000
_cell.length_b   1.000
_cell.length_c   1.000
_cell.angle_alpha   90.00
_cell.angle_beta   90.00
_cell.angle_gamma   90.00
#
_symmetry.space_group_name_H-M   'P 1'
#
loop_
_entity.id
_entity.type
_entity.pdbx_description
1 polymer ?
#
loop_
_entity_poly.entity_id
_entity_poly.type
_entity_poly.pdbx_seq_one_letter_code
_entity_poly.pdbx_strand_id
1 'polypeptide(L)'
;MESAAKAVNSMNNVTFFGKSLKVFFSKNKSHIIAKADGTYVPPTKATSLKRPADNDNISEDLHPAKQARVEKSDSGTEESAGESTPSKTLLVCNLPEKVTILMVSNLFDQTSGYKSARMHDTISNSAFVEFEDISSATEAMKTFQNMSVSGTTLSIEYAK
;
A
#
# COMPACT_ATOMS: atom_id res chain seq x y z
N MET A 1 -25.61 8.65 -9.55
CA MET A 1 -25.48 9.65 -8.46
C MET A 1 -26.26 9.25 -7.20
N GLU A 2 -27.42 8.60 -7.31
CA GLU A 2 -28.29 8.28 -6.17
C GLU A 2 -27.60 7.55 -5.01
N SER A 3 -26.79 6.52 -5.31
CA SER A 3 -26.02 5.79 -4.28
C SER A 3 -25.05 6.70 -3.51
N ALA A 4 -24.38 7.64 -4.21
CA ALA A 4 -23.48 8.60 -3.58
C ALA A 4 -24.23 9.58 -2.65
N ALA A 5 -25.41 10.06 -3.06
CA ALA A 5 -26.23 10.95 -2.23
C ALA A 5 -26.74 10.27 -0.96
N LYS A 6 -27.15 9.00 -1.07
CA LYS A 6 -27.53 8.20 0.10
C LYS A 6 -26.35 8.06 1.06
N ALA A 7 -25.16 7.73 0.54
CA ALA A 7 -23.96 7.55 1.35
C ALA A 7 -23.53 8.84 2.07
N VAL A 8 -23.55 9.99 1.37
CA VAL A 8 -23.24 11.30 1.98
C VAL A 8 -24.19 11.58 3.15
N ASN A 9 -25.49 11.31 3.01
CA ASN A 9 -26.44 11.57 4.08
C ASN A 9 -26.31 10.59 5.25
N SER A 10 -26.07 9.30 4.97
CA SER A 10 -26.04 8.27 6.00
C SER A 10 -24.71 8.16 6.76
N MET A 11 -23.59 8.51 6.12
CA MET A 11 -22.25 8.35 6.69
C MET A 11 -21.68 9.63 7.30
N ASN A 12 -22.33 10.78 7.07
CA ASN A 12 -21.87 12.04 7.62
C ASN A 12 -22.09 12.08 9.13
N ASN A 13 -21.02 12.40 9.86
CA ASN A 13 -20.87 12.37 11.31
C ASN A 13 -20.93 10.98 11.97
N VAL A 14 -20.83 9.89 11.21
CA VAL A 14 -20.69 8.55 11.80
C VAL A 14 -19.35 8.44 12.51
N THR A 15 -19.35 7.96 13.75
CA THR A 15 -18.11 7.71 14.51
C THR A 15 -17.40 6.49 13.96
N PHE A 16 -16.19 6.69 13.45
CA PHE A 16 -15.31 5.67 12.89
C PHE A 16 -13.94 5.80 13.57
N PHE A 17 -13.45 4.71 14.17
CA PHE A 17 -12.23 4.71 14.98
C PHE A 17 -12.17 5.83 16.05
N GLY A 18 -13.31 6.12 16.68
CA GLY A 18 -13.42 7.14 17.72
C GLY A 18 -13.46 8.59 17.22
N LYS A 19 -13.51 8.82 15.90
CA LYS A 19 -13.62 10.16 15.28
C LYS A 19 -14.87 10.25 14.40
N SER A 20 -15.56 11.39 14.40
CA SER A 20 -16.71 11.61 13.52
C SER A 20 -16.27 11.86 12.08
N LEU A 21 -16.71 10.99 11.17
CA LEU A 21 -16.40 11.08 9.74
C LEU A 21 -17.21 12.20 9.08
N LYS A 22 -16.59 13.03 8.25
CA LYS A 22 -17.29 14.04 7.45
C LYS A 22 -17.20 13.72 5.97
N VAL A 23 -18.34 13.61 5.29
CA VAL A 23 -18.40 13.16 3.89
C VAL A 23 -18.98 14.28 3.01
N PHE A 24 -18.32 14.56 1.89
CA PHE A 24 -18.73 15.57 0.91
C PHE A 24 -18.63 15.05 -0.52
N PHE A 25 -19.33 15.71 -1.44
CA PHE A 25 -19.10 15.52 -2.87
C PHE A 25 -17.81 16.21 -3.31
N SER A 26 -17.08 15.56 -4.22
CA SER A 26 -15.95 16.18 -4.89
C SER A 26 -16.42 17.30 -5.83
N LYS A 27 -15.64 18.38 -5.92
CA LYS A 27 -15.86 19.48 -6.87
C LYS A 27 -15.67 19.03 -8.32
N ASN A 28 -14.80 18.05 -8.55
CA ASN A 28 -14.44 17.54 -9.87
C ASN A 28 -14.80 16.06 -10.01
N LYS A 29 -15.08 15.62 -11.24
CA LYS A 29 -15.25 14.20 -11.56
C LYS A 29 -13.92 13.45 -11.35
N SER A 30 -13.99 12.25 -10.80
CA SER A 30 -12.84 11.36 -10.72
C SER A 30 -12.45 10.86 -12.12
N HIS A 31 -11.16 10.62 -12.36
CA HIS A 31 -10.64 10.22 -13.67
C HIS A 31 -11.29 8.95 -14.23
N ILE A 32 -11.64 7.99 -13.37
CA ILE A 32 -12.30 6.74 -13.78
C ILE A 32 -13.68 7.05 -14.39
N ILE A 33 -14.43 7.95 -13.76
CA ILE A 33 -15.74 8.38 -14.26
C ILE A 33 -15.58 9.15 -15.57
N ALA A 34 -14.60 10.05 -15.66
CA ALA A 34 -14.33 10.79 -16.90
C ALA A 34 -13.94 9.87 -18.06
N LYS A 35 -13.21 8.78 -17.79
CA LYS A 35 -12.86 7.76 -18.81
C LYS A 35 -14.07 6.96 -19.25
N ALA A 36 -14.91 6.53 -18.30
CA ALA A 36 -16.16 5.83 -18.60
C ALA A 36 -17.13 6.70 -19.41
N ASP A 37 -17.23 7.99 -19.08
CA ASP A 37 -18.04 8.97 -19.81
C ASP A 37 -17.41 9.40 -21.16
N GLY A 38 -16.18 8.97 -21.47
CA GLY A 38 -15.44 9.40 -22.67
C GLY A 38 -15.05 10.88 -22.68
N THR A 39 -15.18 11.58 -21.54
CA THR A 39 -14.87 13.01 -21.37
C THR A 39 -13.46 13.24 -20.82
N TYR A 40 -12.67 12.18 -20.66
CA TYR A 40 -11.32 12.24 -20.12
C TYR A 40 -10.37 12.97 -21.08
N VAL A 41 -9.81 14.08 -20.61
CA VAL A 41 -8.73 14.80 -21.30
C VAL A 41 -7.43 14.48 -20.58
N PRO A 42 -6.45 13.83 -21.23
CA PRO A 42 -5.15 13.59 -20.60
C PRO A 42 -4.48 14.93 -20.29
N PRO A 43 -3.90 15.08 -19.08
CA PRO A 43 -3.24 16.32 -18.70
C PRO A 43 -2.06 16.59 -19.64
N THR A 44 -2.17 17.63 -20.48
CA THR A 44 -1.06 18.07 -21.32
C THR A 44 -0.02 18.78 -20.45
N LYS A 45 1.24 18.79 -20.91
CA LYS A 45 2.37 19.39 -20.17
C LYS A 45 2.14 20.87 -19.81
N ALA A 46 1.22 21.57 -20.49
CA ALA A 46 0.85 22.96 -20.22
C ALA A 46 -0.21 23.12 -19.11
N THR A 47 -1.14 22.17 -18.97
CA THR A 47 -2.22 22.23 -17.95
C THR A 47 -1.74 21.81 -16.57
N SER A 48 -0.65 21.03 -16.47
CA SER A 48 -0.05 20.63 -15.18
C SER A 48 0.59 21.80 -14.40
N LEU A 49 0.79 22.95 -15.05
CA LEU A 49 1.41 24.14 -14.45
C LEU A 49 0.40 25.19 -13.94
N LYS A 50 -0.90 25.04 -14.26
CA LYS A 50 -1.97 25.87 -13.69
C LYS A 50 -2.81 25.02 -12.74
N ARG A 51 -2.27 24.76 -11.55
CA ARG A 51 -3.14 24.47 -10.40
C ARG A 51 -3.59 25.84 -9.86
N PRO A 52 -4.88 26.19 -9.94
CA PRO A 52 -5.39 27.29 -9.14
C PRO A 52 -5.20 26.91 -7.67
N ALA A 53 -4.28 27.60 -7.02
CA ALA A 53 -4.10 27.58 -5.59
C ALA A 53 -5.28 28.31 -4.97
N ASP A 54 -6.34 27.59 -4.64
CA ASP A 54 -7.38 28.10 -3.73
C ASP A 54 -7.54 27.11 -2.57
N ASN A 55 -6.81 27.49 -1.53
CA ASN A 55 -6.81 27.11 -0.12
C ASN A 55 -8.05 26.35 0.37
N ASP A 56 -7.86 25.12 0.85
CA ASP A 56 -8.33 24.76 2.20
C ASP A 56 -7.52 23.57 2.75
N ASN A 57 -7.07 23.74 3.98
CA ASN A 57 -6.11 22.91 4.71
C ASN A 57 -6.65 21.50 4.99
N ILE A 58 -6.12 20.50 4.29
CA ILE A 58 -5.86 19.16 4.85
C ILE A 58 -4.52 18.71 4.25
N SER A 59 -3.48 18.72 5.07
CA SER A 59 -2.14 18.28 4.72
C SER A 59 -2.13 16.80 4.38
N GLU A 60 -1.86 16.45 3.12
CA GLU A 60 -0.78 15.51 2.79
C GLU A 60 -0.39 15.61 1.31
N ASP A 61 0.92 15.57 1.14
CA ASP A 61 1.70 15.97 -0.02
C ASP A 61 1.62 14.92 -1.14
N LEU A 62 1.08 15.31 -2.29
CA LEU A 62 1.21 14.55 -3.54
C LEU A 62 1.52 15.51 -4.69
N HIS A 63 2.74 15.38 -5.21
CA HIS A 63 3.17 16.00 -6.47
C HIS A 63 3.79 14.97 -7.43
N PRO A 64 3.67 15.21 -8.75
CA PRO A 64 3.47 14.15 -9.74
C PRO A 64 4.61 13.99 -10.76
N ALA A 65 4.55 12.87 -11.47
CA ALA A 65 5.51 12.29 -12.41
C ALA A 65 6.06 13.18 -13.55
N LYS A 66 7.30 12.88 -13.98
CA LYS A 66 7.72 12.89 -15.39
C LYS A 66 8.87 11.91 -15.67
N GLN A 67 8.65 11.06 -16.67
CA GLN A 67 9.50 9.97 -17.16
C GLN A 67 10.82 10.44 -17.79
N ALA A 68 11.92 9.72 -17.51
CA ALA A 68 12.79 9.14 -18.54
C ALA A 68 13.79 8.13 -17.93
N ARG A 69 13.67 6.88 -18.39
CA ARG A 69 14.77 6.01 -18.86
C ARG A 69 15.73 5.38 -17.81
N VAL A 70 15.64 4.04 -17.80
CA VAL A 70 16.64 3.00 -17.47
C VAL A 70 16.69 2.53 -16.00
N GLU A 71 16.42 1.23 -15.89
CA GLU A 71 16.78 0.27 -14.84
C GLU A 71 15.98 0.21 -13.53
N LYS A 72 15.34 -0.96 -13.37
CA LYS A 72 15.11 -1.70 -12.13
C LYS A 72 14.36 -0.96 -11.01
N SER A 73 13.11 -1.35 -10.81
CA SER A 73 12.56 -1.86 -9.53
C SER A 73 11.04 -1.67 -9.55
N ASP A 74 10.35 -2.76 -9.87
CA ASP A 74 8.91 -2.96 -9.84
C ASP A 74 8.40 -2.76 -8.39
N SER A 75 7.78 -1.61 -8.10
CA SER A 75 6.33 -1.32 -8.12
C SER A 75 5.56 -2.10 -7.04
N GLY A 76 5.25 -1.38 -5.95
CA GLY A 76 4.26 -1.80 -4.97
C GLY A 76 2.87 -1.66 -5.58
N THR A 77 2.09 -2.72 -5.46
CA THR A 77 0.63 -2.69 -5.63
C THR A 77 0.00 -2.96 -4.28
N GLU A 78 -0.85 -2.04 -3.84
CA GLU A 78 -1.68 -2.13 -2.65
C GLU A 78 -2.67 -3.32 -2.72
N GLU A 79 -2.96 -3.87 -1.55
CA GLU A 79 -3.99 -4.84 -1.17
C GLU A 79 -4.91 -5.40 -2.27
N SER A 80 -4.74 -6.69 -2.53
CA SER A 80 -5.86 -7.58 -2.84
C SER A 80 -5.58 -8.95 -2.23
N ALA A 81 -6.25 -9.23 -1.12
CA ALA A 81 -6.47 -10.58 -0.65
C ALA A 81 -7.02 -11.42 -1.82
N GLY A 82 -6.27 -12.43 -2.26
CA GLY A 82 -6.74 -13.37 -3.27
C GLY A 82 -5.66 -13.83 -4.24
N GLU A 83 -5.23 -15.08 -4.06
CA GLU A 83 -4.38 -15.86 -4.98
C GLU A 83 -3.00 -15.26 -5.25
N SER A 84 -2.18 -15.32 -4.21
CA SER A 84 -0.76 -15.03 -4.27
C SER A 84 -0.03 -16.06 -5.14
N THR A 85 0.32 -15.66 -6.37
CA THR A 85 1.25 -16.41 -7.22
C THR A 85 2.60 -16.55 -6.49
N PRO A 86 3.25 -17.72 -6.52
CA PRO A 86 4.52 -17.92 -5.80
C PRO A 86 5.55 -16.85 -6.18
N SER A 87 6.06 -16.14 -5.17
CA SER A 87 7.04 -15.06 -5.34
C SER A 87 8.27 -15.32 -4.49
N LYS A 88 9.41 -14.78 -4.91
CA LYS A 88 10.66 -14.79 -4.14
C LYS A 88 10.68 -13.72 -3.04
N THR A 89 9.72 -12.80 -3.06
CA THR A 89 9.58 -11.75 -2.05
C THR A 89 8.37 -12.04 -1.19
N LEU A 90 8.54 -11.91 0.13
CA LEU A 90 7.50 -12.08 1.13
C LEU A 90 7.21 -10.75 1.81
N LEU A 91 5.92 -10.48 1.99
CA LEU A 91 5.41 -9.42 2.84
C LEU A 91 5.11 -10.01 4.21
N VAL A 92 5.74 -9.46 5.24
CA VAL A 92 5.53 -9.82 6.64
C VAL A 92 4.72 -8.70 7.28
N CYS A 93 3.48 -8.99 7.65
CA CYS A 93 2.54 -8.11 8.32
C CYS A 93 2.44 -8.43 9.82
N ASN A 94 1.89 -7.47 10.56
CA ASN A 94 1.63 -7.58 12.00
C ASN A 94 2.91 -7.73 12.84
N LEU A 95 3.98 -7.03 12.44
CA LEU A 95 5.22 -6.95 13.23
C LEU A 95 5.00 -6.03 14.45
N PRO A 96 5.54 -6.37 15.63
CA PRO A 96 5.51 -5.47 16.80
C PRO A 96 6.21 -4.13 16.51
N GLU A 97 5.76 -3.03 17.12
CA GLU A 97 6.39 -1.69 16.97
C GLU A 97 7.89 -1.67 17.35
N LYS A 98 8.31 -2.56 18.25
CA LYS A 98 9.71 -2.66 18.69
C LYS A 98 10.60 -3.45 17.73
N VAL A 99 10.03 -4.09 16.71
CA VAL A 99 10.79 -4.90 15.75
C VAL A 99 11.44 -3.98 14.72
N THR A 100 12.75 -4.15 14.55
CA THR A 100 13.57 -3.40 13.59
C THR A 100 13.97 -4.30 12.41
N ILE A 101 14.47 -3.70 11.33
CA ILE A 101 15.04 -4.44 10.17
C ILE A 101 16.01 -5.52 10.65
N LEU A 102 16.87 -5.22 11.63
CA LEU A 102 17.91 -6.14 12.09
C LEU A 102 17.31 -7.40 12.73
N MET A 103 16.21 -7.27 13.47
CA MET A 103 15.50 -8.42 14.06
C MET A 103 14.81 -9.26 12.98
N VAL A 104 14.18 -8.62 11.99
CA VAL A 104 13.58 -9.30 10.84
C VAL A 104 14.65 -10.03 10.03
N SER A 105 15.76 -9.35 9.74
CA SER A 105 16.91 -9.90 9.05
C SER A 105 17.42 -11.16 9.77
N ASN A 106 17.69 -11.07 11.07
CA ASN A 106 18.17 -12.21 11.86
C ASN A 106 17.15 -13.36 11.95
N LEU A 107 15.85 -13.07 11.90
CA LEU A 107 14.82 -14.09 11.89
C LEU A 107 14.83 -14.89 10.59
N PHE A 108 14.88 -14.19 9.44
CA PHE A 108 14.82 -14.79 8.11
C PHE A 108 16.17 -15.27 7.57
N ASP A 109 17.29 -14.83 8.13
CA ASP A 109 18.63 -15.34 7.81
C ASP A 109 18.80 -16.83 8.19
N GLN A 110 17.95 -17.33 9.10
CA GLN A 110 17.88 -18.76 9.42
C GLN A 110 17.39 -19.64 8.26
N THR A 111 16.73 -19.04 7.27
CA THR A 111 16.23 -19.74 6.09
C THR A 111 17.20 -19.56 4.92
N SER A 112 17.53 -20.67 4.26
CA SER A 112 18.49 -20.68 3.17
C SER A 112 18.01 -19.80 2.01
N GLY A 113 18.88 -18.95 1.47
CA GLY A 113 18.55 -18.08 0.35
C GLY A 113 17.98 -16.71 0.74
N TYR A 114 18.09 -16.29 2.00
CA TYR A 114 17.82 -14.91 2.40
C TYR A 114 18.74 -13.92 1.65
N LYS A 115 18.16 -12.86 1.06
CA LYS A 115 18.93 -11.78 0.39
C LYS A 115 18.91 -10.49 1.19
N SER A 116 17.71 -9.98 1.46
CA SER A 116 17.55 -8.68 2.11
C SER A 116 16.21 -8.56 2.81
N ALA A 117 16.16 -7.72 3.84
CA ALA A 117 14.92 -7.32 4.49
C ALA A 117 14.86 -5.79 4.51
N ARG A 118 13.68 -5.24 4.26
CA ARG A 118 13.40 -3.81 4.34
C ARG A 118 12.08 -3.60 5.08
N MET A 119 12.00 -2.59 5.93
CA MET A 119 10.70 -2.17 6.47
C MET A 119 9.89 -1.52 5.36
N HIS A 120 8.58 -1.57 5.48
CA HIS A 120 7.71 -0.84 4.57
C HIS A 120 7.54 0.61 5.05
N ASP A 121 7.74 1.57 4.15
CA ASP A 121 7.74 2.99 4.51
C ASP A 121 6.32 3.54 4.71
N THR A 122 5.31 2.96 4.05
CA THR A 122 3.92 3.45 4.09
C THR A 122 2.99 2.62 4.97
N ILE A 123 3.32 1.37 5.25
CA ILE A 123 2.55 0.49 6.14
C ILE A 123 3.42 0.22 7.35
N SER A 124 3.06 0.85 8.47
CA SER A 124 3.69 0.57 9.75
C SER A 124 3.50 -0.91 10.09
N ASN A 125 4.44 -1.50 10.82
CA ASN A 125 4.35 -2.89 11.28
C ASN A 125 4.42 -3.93 10.14
N SER A 126 4.96 -3.56 8.98
CA SER A 126 5.18 -4.47 7.85
C SER A 126 6.60 -4.41 7.30
N ALA A 127 7.11 -5.54 6.82
CA ALA A 127 8.43 -5.65 6.20
C ALA A 127 8.38 -6.50 4.93
N PHE A 128 9.23 -6.19 3.97
CA PHE A 128 9.48 -7.03 2.80
C PHE A 128 10.78 -7.78 2.99
N VAL A 129 10.73 -9.08 2.72
CA VAL A 129 11.88 -9.99 2.79
C VAL A 129 12.06 -10.59 1.41
N GLU A 130 13.21 -10.35 0.79
CA GLU A 130 13.57 -10.93 -0.50
C GLU A 130 14.44 -12.18 -0.31
N PHE A 131 14.11 -13.22 -1.06
CA PHE A 131 14.87 -14.45 -1.19
C PHE A 131 15.47 -14.59 -2.59
N GLU A 132 16.48 -15.45 -2.69
CA GLU A 132 17.06 -15.86 -3.96
C GLU A 132 16.09 -16.74 -4.76
N ASP A 133 15.44 -17.69 -4.09
CA ASP A 133 14.55 -18.67 -4.71
C ASP A 133 13.13 -18.62 -4.11
N ILE A 134 12.15 -18.93 -4.96
CA ILE A 134 10.73 -19.03 -4.58
C ILE A 134 10.52 -20.18 -3.58
N SER A 135 11.25 -21.29 -3.74
CA SER A 135 11.18 -22.44 -2.84
C SER A 135 11.58 -22.06 -1.41
N SER A 136 12.69 -21.32 -1.26
CA SER A 136 13.15 -20.78 0.01
C SER A 136 12.14 -19.81 0.64
N ALA A 137 11.58 -18.91 -0.17
CA ALA A 137 10.52 -18.00 0.29
C ALA A 137 9.28 -18.79 0.78
N THR A 138 8.89 -19.84 0.07
CA THR A 138 7.76 -20.70 0.45
C THR A 138 8.01 -21.43 1.77
N GLU A 139 9.23 -21.91 1.98
CA GLU A 139 9.64 -22.59 3.22
C GLU A 139 9.67 -21.63 4.40
N ALA A 140 10.25 -20.44 4.21
CA ALA A 140 10.26 -19.38 5.21
C ALA A 140 8.84 -18.92 5.58
N MET A 141 7.98 -18.70 4.57
CA MET A 141 6.58 -18.39 4.79
C MET A 141 5.92 -19.45 5.67
N LYS A 142 5.99 -20.73 5.31
CA LYS A 142 5.35 -21.81 6.08
C LYS A 142 5.90 -21.94 7.51
N THR A 143 7.19 -21.72 7.69
CA THR A 143 7.87 -21.86 8.98
C THR A 143 7.52 -20.72 9.94
N PHE A 144 7.44 -19.50 9.44
CA PHE A 144 7.22 -18.30 10.25
C PHE A 144 5.77 -17.79 10.20
N GLN A 145 4.90 -18.40 9.39
CA GLN A 145 3.47 -18.10 9.35
C GLN A 145 2.84 -18.33 10.71
N ASN A 146 2.04 -17.36 11.18
CA ASN A 146 1.37 -17.42 12.48
C ASN A 146 2.33 -17.54 13.69
N MET A 147 3.61 -17.24 13.51
CA MET A 147 4.55 -17.21 14.62
C MET A 147 4.21 -16.03 15.53
N SER A 148 4.20 -16.25 16.85
CA SER A 148 3.95 -15.20 17.84
C SER A 148 5.26 -14.53 18.24
N VAL A 149 5.44 -13.28 17.83
CA VAL A 149 6.59 -12.45 18.24
C VAL A 149 6.08 -11.37 19.18
N SER A 150 6.58 -11.35 20.42
CA SER A 150 6.22 -10.34 21.44
C SER A 150 4.72 -10.15 21.68
N GLY A 151 3.92 -11.22 21.53
CA GLY A 151 2.46 -11.20 21.75
C GLY A 151 1.61 -10.88 20.50
N THR A 152 2.23 -10.62 19.35
CA THR A 152 1.55 -10.47 18.06
C THR A 152 1.85 -11.64 17.13
N THR A 153 0.82 -12.14 16.46
CA THR A 153 0.92 -13.24 15.49
C THR A 153 1.28 -12.69 14.12
N LEU A 154 2.44 -13.07 13.59
CA LEU A 154 2.90 -12.62 12.27
C LEU A 154 2.04 -13.22 11.15
N SER A 155 1.75 -12.43 10.13
CA SER A 155 1.12 -12.88 8.88
C SER A 155 2.07 -12.67 7.73
N ILE A 156 2.46 -13.74 7.05
CA ILE A 156 3.35 -13.69 5.89
C ILE A 156 2.53 -13.99 4.64
N GLU A 157 2.73 -13.20 3.60
CA GLU A 157 2.09 -13.36 2.29
C GLU A 157 3.13 -13.17 1.19
N TYR A 158 2.91 -13.73 0.00
CA TYR A 158 3.81 -13.40 -1.11
C TYR A 158 3.59 -11.95 -1.55
N ALA A 159 4.70 -11.22 -1.68
CA ALA A 159 4.68 -9.91 -2.28
C ALA A 159 4.54 -10.03 -3.80
N LYS A 160 3.70 -9.17 -4.37
CA LYS A 160 3.46 -9.06 -5.80
C LYS A 160 4.16 -7.84 -6.38
#